data_AF-R7P619-F1
#
_entry.id   AF-R7P619-F1
#
_cell.length_a   1.000
_cell.length_b   1.000
_cell.length_c   1.000
_cell.angle_alpha   90.00
_cell.angle_beta   90.00
_cell.angle_gamma   90.00
#
_symmetry.space_group_name_H-M   'P 1'
#
loop_
_entity.id
_entity.type
_entity.pdbx_description
1 polymer ?
#
loop_
_entity_poly.entity_id
_entity_poly.type
_entity_poly.pdbx_seq_one_letter_code
_entity_poly.pdbx_strand_id
1 'polypeptide(L)' 'MDEFEIYNNLSRAFARHQLVEKFCFELRVGKLLFDEELDLLMLINDSHSTFVFTDEEYKEAYEESKKILKEIL' A
#
# COMPACT_ATOMS: atom_id res chain seq x y z
N MET A 1 5.81 -4.56 27.69
CA MET A 1 5.90 -4.69 26.22
C MET A 1 7.31 -5.15 25.95
N ASP A 2 7.46 -6.31 25.31
CA ASP A 2 8.76 -6.90 25.02
C ASP A 2 9.47 -6.03 23.96
N GLU A 3 10.79 -5.81 24.06
CA GLU A 3 11.56 -5.04 23.07
C GLU A 3 11.40 -5.64 21.67
N PHE A 4 11.24 -6.97 21.59
CA PHE A 4 10.97 -7.67 20.35
C PHE A 4 9.59 -7.35 19.75
N GLU A 5 8.58 -7.20 20.61
CA GLU A 5 7.22 -6.83 20.22
C GLU A 5 7.18 -5.41 19.66
N ILE A 6 7.90 -4.49 20.30
CA ILE A 6 8.05 -3.10 19.82
C ILE A 6 8.70 -3.09 18.44
N TYR A 7 9.81 -3.81 18.26
CA TYR A 7 10.52 -3.87 16.98
C TYR A 7 9.65 -4.44 15.86
N ASN A 8 8.90 -5.52 16.13
CA ASN A 8 8.02 -6.14 15.15
C ASN A 8 6.89 -5.18 14.75
N ASN A 9 6.27 -4.50 15.72
CA ASN A 9 5.21 -3.53 15.47
C ASN A 9 5.71 -2.35 14.62
N LEU A 10 6.89 -1.82 14.93
CA LEU A 10 7.52 -0.75 14.14
C LEU A 10 7.84 -1.20 12.71
N SER A 11 8.40 -2.40 12.57
CA SER A 11 8.74 -2.96 11.26
C SER A 11 7.51 -3.17 10.39
N ARG A 12 6.42 -3.69 10.96
CA ARG A 12 5.14 -3.86 10.27
C ARG A 12 4.53 -2.51 9.87
N ALA A 13 4.55 -1.53 10.76
CA ALA A 13 4.04 -0.19 10.48
C ALA A 13 4.82 0.48 9.33
N PHE A 14 6.15 0.37 9.35
CA PHE A 14 6.98 0.88 8.26
C PHE A 14 6.69 0.18 6.93
N ALA A 15 6.59 -1.15 6.92
CA ALA A 15 6.26 -1.90 5.72
C ALA A 15 4.86 -1.52 5.16
N ARG A 16 3.87 -1.27 6.04
CA ARG A 16 2.53 -0.80 5.62
C ARG A 16 2.61 0.56 4.95
N HIS A 17 3.39 1.49 5.50
CA HIS A 17 3.58 2.81 4.87
C HIS A 17 4.20 2.69 3.48
N GLN A 18 5.21 1.84 3.31
CA GLN A 18 5.81 1.57 2.00
C GLN A 18 4.79 0.99 1.01
N LEU A 19 3.90 0.12 1.47
CA LEU A 19 2.82 -0.44 0.66
C LEU A 19 1.85 0.65 0.16
N VAL A 20 1.43 1.55 1.05
CA VAL A 20 0.54 2.69 0.71
C VAL A 20 1.21 3.61 -0.31
N GLU A 21 2.48 3.97 -0.10
CA GLU A 21 3.24 4.81 -1.03
C GLU A 21 3.38 4.15 -2.41
N LYS A 22 3.65 2.85 -2.44
CA LYS A 22 3.71 2.09 -3.69
C LYS A 22 2.37 2.13 -4.42
N PHE A 23 1.28 1.83 -3.73
CA PHE A 23 -0.07 1.87 -4.34
C PHE A 23 -0.40 3.26 -4.88
N CYS A 24 -0.05 4.34 -4.17
CA CYS A 24 -0.19 5.70 -4.67
C CYS A 24 0.56 5.91 -5.99
N PHE A 25 1.81 5.46 -6.06
CA PHE A 25 2.63 5.57 -7.26
C PHE A 25 2.02 4.80 -8.44
N GLU A 26 1.71 3.51 -8.25
CA GLU A 26 1.19 2.65 -9.32
C GLU A 26 -0.16 3.14 -9.84
N LEU A 27 -1.09 3.52 -8.94
CA LEU A 27 -2.39 4.08 -9.32
C LEU A 27 -2.23 5.38 -10.13
N ARG A 28 -1.32 6.26 -9.71
CA ARG A 28 -1.08 7.51 -10.40
C ARG A 28 -0.46 7.28 -11.78
N VAL A 29 0.51 6.38 -11.89
CA VAL A 29 1.16 6.03 -13.15
C VAL A 29 0.17 5.36 -14.10
N GLY A 30 -0.60 4.38 -13.62
CA GLY A 30 -1.65 3.72 -14.40
C GLY A 30 -2.65 4.73 -14.98
N LYS A 31 -3.13 5.65 -14.15
CA LYS A 31 -4.05 6.70 -14.59
C LYS A 31 -3.43 7.65 -15.61
N LEU A 32 -2.14 7.99 -15.48
CA LEU A 32 -1.45 8.88 -16.41
C LEU A 32 -1.14 8.22 -17.77
N LEU A 33 -0.76 6.94 -17.76
CA LEU A 33 -0.30 6.23 -18.95
C LEU A 33 -1.46 5.63 -19.75
N PHE A 34 -2.49 5.15 -19.07
CA PHE A 34 -3.56 4.34 -19.67
C PHE A 34 -4.97 4.91 -19.45
N ASP A 35 -5.10 6.01 -18.69
CA ASP A 35 -6.39 6.56 -18.23
C ASP A 35 -7.24 5.57 -17.39
N GLU A 36 -6.61 4.50 -16.90
CA GLU A 36 -7.22 3.41 -16.14
C GLU A 36 -6.80 3.45 -14.66
N GLU A 37 -7.70 3.03 -13.77
CA GLU A 37 -7.38 2.80 -12.36
C GLU A 37 -7.07 1.31 -12.17
N LEU A 38 -5.88 1.00 -11.65
CA LEU A 38 -5.48 -0.39 -11.36
C LEU A 38 -6.32 -0.96 -10.21
N ASP A 39 -6.79 -2.19 -10.36
CA ASP A 39 -7.49 -2.87 -9.28
C ASP A 39 -6.52 -3.38 -8.19
N LEU A 40 -7.07 -3.64 -7.00
CA LEU A 40 -6.30 -4.11 -5.85
C LEU A 40 -5.58 -5.43 -6.11
N LEU A 41 -6.17 -6.34 -6.89
CA LEU A 41 -5.58 -7.65 -7.13
C LEU A 41 -4.32 -7.54 -8.00
N MET A 42 -4.35 -6.67 -9.01
CA MET A 42 -3.17 -6.33 -9.82
C MET A 42 -2.06 -5.74 -8.95
N LEU A 43 -2.41 -4.80 -8.07
CA LEU A 43 -1.46 -4.17 -7.16
C LEU A 43 -0.83 -5.14 -6.16
N ILE A 44 -1.61 -6.10 -5.64
CA ILE A 44 -1.11 -7.15 -4.73
C ILE A 44 -0.14 -8.08 -5.47
N ASN A 45 -0.50 -8.52 -6.68
CA ASN A 45 0.32 -9.44 -7.47
C ASN A 45 1.68 -8.82 -7.86
N ASP A 46 1.70 -7.51 -8.10
CA ASP A 46 2.92 -6.76 -8.38
C ASP A 46 3.63 -6.32 -7.09
N SER A 47 3.05 -6.54 -5.91
CA SER A 47 3.66 -6.20 -4.63
C SER A 47 4.73 -7.24 -4.24
N HIS A 48 5.98 -6.98 -4.59
CA HIS A 48 7.14 -7.65 -3.99
C HIS A 48 7.44 -7.11 -2.58
N SER A 49 6.44 -7.12 -1.70
CA SER A 49 6.62 -6.71 -0.30
C SER A 49 7.35 -7.81 0.47
N THR A 50 8.33 -7.44 1.28
CA THR A 50 9.03 -8.34 2.21
C THR A 50 8.12 -8.84 3.34
N PHE A 51 7.02 -8.11 3.60
CA PHE A 51 5.99 -8.48 4.55
C PHE A 51 4.73 -8.96 3.82
N VAL A 52 4.23 -10.12 4.26
CA VAL A 52 2.91 -10.63 3.87
C VAL A 52 1.86 -9.95 4.74
N PHE A 53 1.03 -9.14 4.11
CA PHE A 53 -0.13 -8.52 4.74
C PHE A 53 -1.36 -9.40 4.56
N THR A 54 -2.33 -9.23 5.44
CA THR A 54 -3.65 -9.84 5.26
C THR A 54 -4.43 -9.12 4.16
N ASP A 55 -5.45 -9.78 3.59
CA ASP A 55 -6.30 -9.18 2.56
C ASP A 55 -6.94 -7.86 3.02
N GLU A 56 -7.34 -7.77 4.30
CA GLU A 56 -7.92 -6.54 4.86
C GLU A 56 -6.87 -5.43 4.96
N GLU A 57 -5.63 -5.74 5.35
CA GLU A 57 -4.55 -4.74 5.39
C GLU A 57 -4.20 -4.21 3.99
N TYR A 58 -4.19 -5.07 2.98
CA TYR A 58 -4.02 -4.64 1.58
C TYR A 58 -5.15 -3.72 1.15
N LYS A 59 -6.39 -4.07 1.48
CA LYS A 59 -7.57 -3.28 1.16
C LYS A 59 -7.57 -1.93 1.88
N GLU A 60 -7.21 -1.89 3.16
CA GLU A 60 -7.06 -0.66 3.92
C GLU A 60 -5.98 0.25 3.32
N ALA A 61 -4.81 -0.32 2.98
CA ALA A 61 -3.74 0.42 2.31
C ALA A 61 -4.20 1.02 0.97
N TYR A 62 -4.96 0.25 0.18
CA TYR A 62 -5.52 0.71 -1.08
C TYR A 62 -6.52 1.86 -0.94
N GLU A 63 -7.45 1.76 0.01
CA GLU A 63 -8.39 2.84 0.29
C GLU A 63 -7.69 4.10 0.81
N GLU A 64 -6.64 3.94 1.63
CA GLU A 64 -5.80 5.05 2.07
C GLU A 64 -5.08 5.71 0.90
N SER A 65 -4.46 4.94 0.01
CA SER A 65 -3.78 5.47 -1.18
C SER A 65 -4.71 6.28 -2.07
N LYS A 66 -5.93 5.79 -2.31
CA LYS A 66 -6.95 6.53 -3.09
C LYS A 66 -7.37 7.83 -2.41
N LYS A 67 -7.46 7.86 -1.08
CA LYS A 67 -7.77 9.10 -0.33
C LYS A 67 -6.65 10.12 -0.47
N ILE A 68 -5.40 9.69 -0.27
CA ILE A 68 -4.21 10.55 -0.42
C ILE A 68 -4.18 11.15 -1.83
N LEU A 69 -4.38 10.34 -2.86
CA LEU A 69 -4.37 10.82 -4.25
C LEU A 69 -5.49 11.83 -4.55
N LYS A 70 -6.66 11.74 -3.89
CA LYS A 70 -7.74 12.72 -4.03
C LYS A 70 -7.44 14.06 -3.36
N GLU A 71 -6.61 14.08 -2.32
CA GLU A 71 -6.25 15.32 -1.61
C GLU A 71 -5.13 16.09 -2.34
N ILE A 72 -4.34 15.42 -3.16
CA ILE A 72 -3.23 15.99 -3.93
C ILE A 72 -3.70 16.58 -5.29
N LEU A 73 -4.87 16.16 -5.79
CA LEU A 73 -5.42 16.51 -7.12
C LEU A 73 -6.59 17.49 -7.03
#